data_AF-A0A970CZY8-F1
#
_entry.id   AF-A0A970CZY8-F1
#
_cell.length_a   1.000
_cell.length_b   1.000
_cell.length_c   1.000
_cell.angle_alpha   90.00
_cell.angle_beta   90.00
_cell.angle_gamma   90.00
#
_symmetry.space_group_name_H-M   'P 1'
#
loop_
_entity.id
_entity.type
_entity.pdbx_description
1 polymer ?
#
loop_
_entity_poly.entity_id
_entity_poly.type
_entity_poly.pdbx_seq_one_letter_code
_entity_poly.pdbx_strand_id
1 'polypeptide(L)'
;MTHTDLKFFTNEPERDLYSRFSAILKSNTQFFDILVGYFRSSGFFKMYEALEDVEKIRVLVGLNVDRFTVKIIDRATNELKVSA
;
A
#
# COMPACT_ATOMS: atom_id res chain seq x y z
N MET A 1 1.66 -27.69 -6.76
CA MET A 1 2.90 -27.23 -6.10
C MET A 1 2.95 -25.72 -6.22
N THR A 2 2.88 -25.01 -5.10
CA THR A 2 2.90 -23.55 -5.01
C THR A 2 4.29 -23.03 -5.40
N HIS A 3 4.44 -22.57 -6.63
CA HIS A 3 5.67 -21.91 -7.07
C HIS A 3 5.76 -20.53 -6.40
N THR A 4 6.33 -20.47 -5.21
CA THR A 4 6.73 -19.20 -4.59
C THR A 4 7.95 -18.70 -5.37
N ASP A 5 7.72 -17.73 -6.24
CA ASP A 5 8.77 -17.14 -7.05
C ASP A 5 9.76 -16.37 -6.15
N LEU A 6 10.96 -16.95 -5.99
CA LEU A 6 12.07 -16.42 -5.18
C LEU A 6 12.87 -15.32 -5.90
N LYS A 7 12.39 -14.81 -7.04
CA LYS A 7 13.10 -13.79 -7.83
C LYS A 7 13.00 -12.42 -7.15
N PHE A 8 14.15 -11.78 -6.99
CA PHE A 8 14.27 -10.39 -6.56
C PHE A 8 13.58 -9.44 -7.55
N PHE A 9 12.94 -8.39 -7.03
CA PHE A 9 12.43 -7.29 -7.85
C PHE A 9 13.60 -6.40 -8.28
N THR A 10 13.81 -6.29 -9.58
CA THR A 10 14.95 -5.56 -10.16
C THR A 10 14.53 -4.20 -10.73
N ASN A 11 13.23 -3.93 -10.83
CA ASN A 11 12.66 -2.77 -11.53
C ASN A 11 13.03 -2.69 -13.02
N GLU A 12 13.41 -3.82 -13.60
CA GLU A 12 13.49 -4.03 -15.04
C GLU A 12 12.08 -4.21 -15.63
N PRO A 13 11.88 -3.97 -16.94
CA PRO A 13 10.64 -4.32 -17.63
C PRO A 13 10.21 -5.76 -17.30
N GLU A 14 8.92 -5.96 -17.04
CA GLU A 14 8.30 -7.25 -16.66
C GLU A 14 8.72 -7.82 -15.28
N ARG A 15 9.64 -7.15 -14.55
CA ARG A 15 10.11 -7.56 -13.22
C ARG A 15 10.17 -6.39 -12.24
N ASP A 16 9.17 -5.51 -12.33
CA ASP A 16 9.04 -4.38 -11.43
C ASP A 16 8.24 -4.74 -10.16
N LEU A 17 8.60 -4.07 -9.08
CA LEU A 17 7.98 -4.26 -7.77
C LEU A 17 6.47 -4.01 -7.79
N TYR A 18 6.03 -3.01 -8.57
CA TYR A 18 4.65 -2.57 -8.59
C TYR A 18 3.73 -3.61 -9.22
N SER A 19 4.07 -4.12 -10.42
CA SER A 19 3.28 -5.15 -11.11
C SER A 19 3.11 -6.39 -10.25
N ARG A 20 4.15 -6.76 -9.50
CA ARG A 20 4.12 -7.92 -8.59
C ARG A 20 3.28 -7.68 -7.35
N PHE A 21 3.43 -6.53 -6.71
CA PHE A 21 2.58 -6.14 -5.58
C PHE A 21 1.11 -6.09 -6.01
N SER A 22 0.81 -5.46 -7.14
CA SER A 22 -0.56 -5.36 -7.64
C SER A 22 -1.17 -6.74 -7.92
N ALA A 23 -0.40 -7.68 -8.48
CA ALA A 23 -0.89 -9.03 -8.73
C ALA A 23 -1.21 -9.77 -7.41
N ILE A 24 -0.35 -9.66 -6.40
CA ILE A 24 -0.55 -10.30 -5.08
C ILE A 24 -1.78 -9.72 -4.38
N LEU A 25 -1.88 -8.39 -4.33
CA LEU A 25 -2.96 -7.69 -3.64
C LEU A 25 -4.32 -8.04 -4.26
N LYS A 26 -4.43 -8.01 -5.60
CA LYS A 26 -5.68 -8.30 -6.31
C LYS A 26 -6.11 -9.78 -6.27
N SER A 27 -5.17 -10.70 -6.09
CA SER A 27 -5.45 -12.13 -6.30
C SER A 27 -5.86 -12.88 -5.04
N ASN A 28 -5.37 -12.49 -3.85
CA ASN A 28 -5.56 -13.30 -2.64
C ASN A 28 -5.29 -12.56 -1.31
N THR A 29 -5.57 -11.27 -1.20
CA THR A 29 -5.23 -10.49 0.01
C THR A 29 -6.48 -9.99 0.73
N GLN A 30 -6.84 -10.66 1.84
CA GLN A 30 -7.88 -10.17 2.75
C GLN A 30 -7.33 -9.07 3.68
N PHE A 31 -6.13 -9.28 4.23
CA PHE A 31 -5.47 -8.37 5.16
C PHE A 31 -4.08 -8.00 4.65
N PHE A 32 -3.78 -6.70 4.66
CA PHE A 32 -2.50 -6.17 4.20
C PHE A 32 -1.81 -5.38 5.32
N ASP A 33 -0.80 -6.01 5.91
CA ASP A 33 -0.01 -5.43 6.99
C ASP A 33 1.42 -5.16 6.52
N ILE A 34 1.87 -3.92 6.63
CA ILE A 34 3.22 -3.53 6.18
C ILE A 34 3.98 -2.71 7.22
N LEU A 35 5.28 -3.00 7.31
CA LEU A 35 6.26 -2.20 8.03
C LEU A 35 7.16 -1.50 7.00
N VAL A 36 7.16 -0.18 7.01
CA VAL A 36 7.92 0.62 6.04
C VAL A 36 8.72 1.70 6.75
N GLY A 37 9.91 2.03 6.22
CA GLY A 37 10.67 3.18 6.71
C GLY A 37 9.98 4.49 6.34
N TYR A 38 9.70 4.67 5.05
CA TYR A 38 9.09 5.87 4.51
C TYR A 38 7.76 5.54 3.82
N PHE A 39 6.75 6.37 4.03
CA PHE A 39 5.49 6.28 3.32
C PHE A 39 5.22 7.58 2.56
N ARG A 40 4.96 7.46 1.25
CA ARG A 40 4.72 8.60 0.36
C ARG A 40 3.39 8.42 -0.35
N SER A 41 2.65 9.51 -0.44
CA SER A 41 1.38 9.61 -1.15
C SER A 41 1.45 9.15 -2.61
N SER A 42 2.56 9.46 -3.30
CA SER A 42 2.77 9.04 -4.69
C SER A 42 2.75 7.51 -4.88
N GLY A 43 3.32 6.76 -3.94
CA GLY A 43 3.28 5.30 -3.96
C GLY A 43 1.87 4.76 -3.73
N PHE A 44 1.14 5.37 -2.79
CA PHE A 44 -0.27 5.04 -2.53
C PHE A 44 -1.13 5.25 -3.77
N PHE A 45 -1.03 6.41 -4.44
CA PHE A 45 -1.81 6.69 -5.65
C PHE A 45 -1.47 5.76 -6.81
N LYS A 46 -0.26 5.20 -6.84
CA LYS A 46 0.07 4.19 -7.85
C LYS A 46 -0.65 2.86 -7.56
N MET A 47 -0.89 2.55 -6.29
CA MET A 47 -1.37 1.26 -5.82
C MET A 47 -2.84 1.19 -5.41
N TYR A 48 -3.55 2.32 -5.28
CA TYR A 48 -4.87 2.34 -4.64
C TYR A 48 -5.86 1.37 -5.30
N GLU A 49 -5.88 1.26 -6.63
CA GLU A 49 -6.77 0.33 -7.34
C GLU A 49 -6.53 -1.14 -6.97
N ALA A 50 -5.29 -1.50 -6.62
CA ALA A 50 -4.97 -2.85 -6.18
C ALA A 50 -5.37 -3.12 -4.72
N LEU A 51 -5.71 -2.07 -3.97
CA LEU A 51 -6.05 -2.11 -2.55
C LEU A 51 -7.56 -2.02 -2.29
N GLU A 52 -8.39 -1.75 -3.31
CA GLU A 52 -9.84 -1.54 -3.15
C GLU A 52 -10.56 -2.73 -2.51
N ASP A 53 -10.18 -3.95 -2.92
CA ASP A 53 -10.81 -5.19 -2.42
C ASP A 53 -10.19 -5.69 -1.10
N VAL A 54 -9.18 -5.00 -0.57
CA VAL A 54 -8.51 -5.42 0.67
C VAL A 54 -9.34 -4.97 1.88
N GLU A 55 -9.86 -5.92 2.64
CA GLU A 55 -10.76 -5.64 3.78
C GLU A 55 -10.10 -4.80 4.88
N LYS A 56 -8.80 -5.01 5.13
CA LYS A 56 -8.08 -4.25 6.15
C LYS A 56 -6.64 -4.02 5.78
N ILE A 57 -6.23 -2.75 5.86
CA ILE A 57 -4.85 -2.32 5.62
C ILE A 57 -4.31 -1.71 6.92
N ARG A 58 -3.13 -2.16 7.36
CA ARG A 58 -2.40 -1.54 8.48
C ARG A 58 -0.97 -1.25 8.05
N VAL A 59 -0.56 0.00 8.26
CA VAL A 59 0.76 0.49 7.89
C VAL A 59 1.47 1.00 9.14
N LEU A 60 2.60 0.39 9.49
CA LEU A 60 3.51 0.90 10.49
C LEU A 60 4.66 1.64 9.80
N VAL A 61 4.76 2.94 10.03
CA VAL A 61 5.80 3.79 9.43
C VAL A 61 6.88 4.09 10.47
N GLY A 62 8.11 3.67 10.20
CA GLY A 62 9.21 3.77 11.15
C GLY A 62 10.00 5.09 11.12
N LEU A 63 10.01 5.80 9.99
CA LEU A 63 10.82 7.02 9.84
C LEU A 63 9.98 8.25 9.53
N ASN A 64 9.36 8.31 8.35
CA ASN A 64 8.69 9.55 7.92
C ASN A 64 7.57 9.33 6.90
N VAL A 65 6.58 10.22 6.97
CA VAL A 65 5.50 10.38 5.99
C VAL A 65 5.63 11.71 5.27
N ASP A 66 5.18 11.82 4.02
CA ASP A 66 5.16 13.13 3.36
C ASP A 66 4.03 14.04 3.90
N ARG A 67 4.15 15.35 3.68
CA ARG A 67 3.17 16.33 4.16
C ARG A 67 1.78 16.12 3.55
N PHE A 68 1.70 15.54 2.35
CA PHE A 68 0.44 15.35 1.67
C PHE A 68 -0.34 14.17 2.26
N THR A 69 0.34 13.09 2.62
CA THR A 69 -0.19 11.98 3.42
C THR A 69 -0.75 12.49 4.74
N VAL A 70 -0.01 13.33 5.48
CA VAL A 70 -0.52 13.92 6.75
C VAL A 70 -1.81 14.69 6.52
N LYS A 71 -1.87 15.56 5.50
CA LYS A 71 -3.08 16.32 5.16
C LYS A 71 -4.28 15.42 4.85
N ILE A 72 -4.09 14.32 4.14
CA ILE A 72 -5.17 13.36 3.84
C ILE A 72 -5.66 12.70 5.13
N ILE A 73 -4.75 12.25 6.00
CA ILE A 73 -5.09 11.61 7.27
C ILE A 73 -5.86 12.58 8.17
N ASP A 74 -5.41 13.82 8.27
CA ASP A 74 -6.07 14.86 9.07
C ASP A 74 -7.48 15.13 8.56
N ARG A 75 -7.64 15.23 7.23
CA ARG A 75 -8.95 15.43 6.60
C ARG A 75 -9.89 14.27 6.89
N ALA A 76 -9.46 13.02 6.67
CA ALA A 76 -10.28 11.84 6.93
C ALA A 76 -10.68 11.74 8.41
N THR A 77 -9.74 12.04 9.32
CA THR A 77 -10.00 12.03 10.77
C THR A 77 -11.02 13.10 11.15
N ASN A 78 -10.96 14.29 10.55
CA ASN A 78 -11.93 15.35 10.81
C ASN A 78 -13.32 15.02 10.24
N GLU A 79 -13.39 14.45 9.05
CA GLU A 79 -14.66 13.99 8.45
C GLU A 79 -15.34 12.93 9.35
N LEU A 80 -14.57 11.96 9.86
CA LEU A 80 -15.06 10.95 10.80
C LEU A 80 -15.59 11.55 12.11
N LYS A 81 -14.91 12.57 12.65
CA LYS A 81 -15.34 13.28 13.87
C LYS A 81 -16.64 14.06 13.68
N VAL A 82 -16.88 14.60 12.48
CA VAL A 82 -18.12 15.34 12.16
C VAL A 82 -19.30 14.39 11.93
N SER A 83 -19.03 13.16 11.47
CA SER A 83 -20.07 12.14 11.23
C SER A 83 -20.46 11.31 12.46
N ALA A 84 -19.75 11.45 13.58
CA ALA A 84 -19.97 10.72 14.83
C ALA A 84 -20.76 11.57 15.85
#